data_AF-A0A1I7HGI6-F1
#
_entry.id   AF-A0A1I7HGI6-F1
#
_cell.length_a   1.000
_cell.length_b   1.000
_cell.length_c   1.000
_cell.angle_alpha   90.00
_cell.angle_beta   90.00
_cell.angle_gamma   90.00
#
_symmetry.space_group_name_H-M   'P 1'
#
loop_
_entity.id
_entity.type
_entity.pdbx_description
1 polymer ?
#
loop_
_entity_poly.entity_id
_entity_poly.type
_entity_poly.pdbx_seq_one_letter_code
_entity_poly.pdbx_strand_id
1 'polypeptide(L)'
;MKGIDVSNHNGNINWSLVKSYGIECVYIKASEGTTYIDEYMLRHSYGAKSEKLRTGYYHFLVGSSEPETQAENFYNCIKDKENDLLPCLDLEHSKNEPNDFMDYALRFIEKFKALSGMEICIYACPSFIEENLDKRLNKYSLWCAHYGVDKPGFTKVWGSSYAGHQYTEEGRVPGIVGNVDMNNFNEEILNKEIKSVEAAVAPTNIYVPLQEELNRQGFRDKNGNELVIDGAPGELTLSACPIVKKCARGNITKWIQEELGIISDGIFGDDTEEAVEKFQRTRGLLVDGIVGKNTWRALLNL
;
A
#
# COMPACT_ATOMS: atom_id res chain seq x y z
N MET A 1 16.96 -4.70 10.20
CA MET A 1 16.13 -5.16 9.08
C MET A 1 16.40 -4.30 7.87
N LYS A 2 16.76 -4.91 6.74
CA LYS A 2 16.97 -4.20 5.46
C LYS A 2 15.61 -3.87 4.85
N GLY A 3 15.38 -2.60 4.52
CA GLY A 3 14.11 -2.13 4.00
C GLY A 3 14.22 -1.28 2.75
N ILE A 4 13.08 -1.09 2.11
CA ILE A 4 12.85 -0.09 1.06
C ILE A 4 11.58 0.68 1.38
N ASP A 5 11.39 1.82 0.74
CA ASP A 5 10.10 2.47 0.64
C ASP A 5 9.76 2.78 -0.81
N VAL A 6 8.47 2.70 -1.15
CA VAL A 6 7.98 2.73 -2.53
C VAL A 6 6.69 3.54 -2.67
N SER A 7 6.46 4.05 -3.87
CA SER A 7 5.27 4.79 -4.30
C SER A 7 4.94 4.48 -5.76
N ASN A 8 3.94 5.15 -6.33
CA ASN A 8 3.62 5.09 -7.75
C ASN A 8 4.84 5.28 -8.68
N HIS A 9 5.88 6.01 -8.24
CA HIS A 9 7.07 6.32 -9.02
C HIS A 9 7.90 5.07 -9.34
N ASN A 10 7.79 4.03 -8.52
CA ASN A 10 8.49 2.76 -8.73
C ASN A 10 7.73 1.82 -9.68
N GLY A 11 6.46 2.12 -9.98
CA GLY A 11 5.62 1.36 -10.91
C GLY A 11 5.48 -0.12 -10.54
N ASN A 12 5.61 -1.00 -11.54
CA ASN A 12 5.52 -2.45 -11.33
C ASN A 12 6.78 -3.01 -10.68
N ILE A 13 6.58 -3.80 -9.62
CA ILE A 13 7.66 -4.42 -8.85
C ILE A 13 7.55 -5.95 -8.91
N ASN A 14 8.67 -6.61 -9.21
CA ASN A 14 8.80 -8.06 -9.04
C ASN A 14 9.23 -8.35 -7.60
N TRP A 15 8.25 -8.68 -6.76
CA TRP A 15 8.44 -8.85 -5.32
C TRP A 15 9.27 -10.09 -4.96
N SER A 16 9.22 -11.17 -5.74
CA SER A 16 10.05 -12.36 -5.50
C SER A 16 11.53 -12.03 -5.64
N LEU A 17 11.89 -11.19 -6.63
CA LEU A 17 13.26 -10.69 -6.78
C LEU A 17 13.66 -9.77 -5.62
N VAL A 18 12.78 -8.86 -5.21
CA VAL A 18 12.98 -7.99 -4.03
C VAL A 18 13.24 -8.81 -2.77
N LYS A 19 12.44 -9.85 -2.52
CA LYS A 19 12.62 -10.77 -1.39
C LYS A 19 13.94 -11.53 -1.49
N SER A 20 14.27 -12.07 -2.67
CA SER A 20 15.52 -12.80 -2.90
C SER A 20 16.77 -11.93 -2.73
N TYR A 21 16.65 -10.62 -2.96
CA TYR A 21 17.70 -9.63 -2.71
C TYR A 21 17.94 -9.34 -1.22
N GLY A 22 17.10 -9.93 -0.35
CA GLY A 22 17.20 -9.81 1.09
C GLY A 22 16.49 -8.59 1.67
N ILE A 23 15.53 -7.99 0.96
CA ILE A 23 14.62 -7.02 1.57
C ILE A 23 13.72 -7.74 2.57
N GLU A 24 13.52 -7.14 3.73
CA GLU A 24 12.73 -7.68 4.84
C GLU A 24 11.49 -6.82 5.13
N CYS A 25 11.60 -5.50 4.92
CA CYS A 25 10.58 -4.52 5.24
C CYS A 25 10.31 -3.58 4.06
N VAL A 26 9.05 -3.17 3.90
CA VAL A 26 8.63 -2.26 2.83
C VAL A 26 7.67 -1.22 3.42
N TYR A 27 8.02 0.07 3.31
CA TYR A 27 7.04 1.15 3.46
C TYR A 27 6.41 1.47 2.11
N ILE A 28 5.09 1.67 2.08
CA ILE A 28 4.32 1.87 0.85
C ILE A 28 3.56 3.19 0.99
N LYS A 29 3.69 4.09 0.01
CA LYS A 29 2.88 5.31 -0.03
C LYS A 29 1.41 4.92 -0.07
N ALA A 30 0.63 5.44 0.88
CA ALA A 30 -0.82 5.22 0.88
C ALA A 30 -1.54 6.44 0.32
N SER A 31 -1.20 7.62 0.83
CA SER A 31 -1.93 8.84 0.50
C SER A 31 -1.08 10.11 0.65
N GLU A 32 -1.61 11.19 0.11
CA GLU A 32 -1.07 12.54 0.19
C GLU A 32 -2.25 13.51 0.25
N GLY A 33 -2.20 14.52 1.13
CA GLY A 33 -3.30 15.46 1.23
C GLY A 33 -4.64 14.80 1.53
N THR A 34 -5.72 15.47 1.17
CA THR A 34 -7.07 15.11 1.62
C THR A 34 -7.75 14.03 0.80
N THR A 35 -7.32 13.82 -0.45
CA THR A 35 -8.02 12.92 -1.38
C THR A 35 -7.11 12.07 -2.25
N TYR A 36 -5.82 12.38 -2.36
CA TYR A 36 -4.95 11.58 -3.18
C TYR A 36 -4.64 10.26 -2.48
N ILE A 37 -4.80 9.17 -3.24
CA ILE A 37 -4.45 7.81 -2.86
C ILE A 37 -3.45 7.33 -3.90
N ASP A 38 -2.35 6.72 -3.45
CA ASP A 38 -1.35 6.19 -4.37
C ASP A 38 -1.92 5.02 -5.19
N GLU A 39 -1.93 5.16 -6.51
CA GLU A 39 -2.55 4.18 -7.42
C GLU A 39 -1.86 2.80 -7.38
N TYR A 40 -0.62 2.72 -6.88
CA TYR A 40 0.10 1.46 -6.71
C TYR A 40 0.02 0.89 -5.30
N MET A 41 -0.54 1.61 -4.32
CA MET A 41 -0.63 1.19 -2.92
C MET A 41 -1.12 -0.26 -2.80
N LEU A 42 -2.28 -0.57 -3.37
CA LEU A 42 -2.87 -1.92 -3.26
C LEU A 42 -1.98 -2.98 -3.92
N ARG A 43 -1.45 -2.69 -5.13
CA ARG A 43 -0.57 -3.60 -5.86
C ARG A 43 0.70 -3.91 -5.08
N HIS A 44 1.32 -2.87 -4.52
CA HIS A 44 2.53 -3.02 -3.70
C HIS A 44 2.24 -3.77 -2.41
N SER A 45 1.10 -3.49 -1.77
CA SER A 45 0.67 -4.19 -0.55
C SER A 45 0.54 -5.69 -0.79
N TYR A 46 -0.24 -6.08 -1.80
CA TYR A 46 -0.50 -7.48 -2.10
C TYR A 46 0.77 -8.20 -2.56
N GLY A 47 1.55 -7.56 -3.43
CA GLY A 47 2.79 -8.14 -3.92
C GLY A 47 3.82 -8.36 -2.80
N ALA A 48 4.04 -7.36 -1.94
CA ALA A 48 4.95 -7.50 -0.80
C ALA A 48 4.50 -8.57 0.20
N LYS A 49 3.19 -8.61 0.51
CA LYS A 49 2.61 -9.62 1.42
C LYS A 49 2.69 -11.04 0.86
N SER A 50 2.52 -11.23 -0.45
CA SER A 50 2.64 -12.55 -1.10
C SER A 50 4.02 -13.18 -0.88
N GLU A 51 5.05 -12.35 -0.73
CA GLU A 51 6.44 -12.75 -0.44
C GLU A 51 6.80 -12.68 1.05
N LYS A 52 5.80 -12.50 1.92
CA LYS A 52 5.94 -12.42 3.38
C LYS A 52 6.95 -11.33 3.79
N LEU A 53 6.93 -10.20 3.11
CA LEU A 53 7.63 -8.99 3.54
C LEU A 53 6.80 -8.28 4.61
N ARG A 54 7.48 -7.68 5.59
CA ARG A 54 6.81 -6.83 6.59
C ARG A 54 6.41 -5.51 5.93
N THR A 55 5.15 -5.13 5.99
CA THR A 55 4.66 -3.90 5.35
C THR A 55 4.29 -2.83 6.35
N GLY A 56 4.65 -1.60 6.03
CA GLY A 56 4.13 -0.36 6.63
C GLY A 56 3.62 0.56 5.55
N TYR A 57 2.89 1.60 5.96
CA TYR A 57 2.37 2.61 5.04
C TYR A 57 2.72 4.00 5.52
N TYR A 58 2.88 4.91 4.57
CA TYR A 58 3.14 6.31 4.90
C TYR A 58 2.16 7.26 4.22
N HIS A 59 1.99 8.41 4.86
CA HIS A 59 1.23 9.54 4.35
C HIS A 59 2.14 10.75 4.21
N PHE A 60 2.18 11.34 3.01
CA PHE A 60 2.89 12.59 2.74
C PHE A 60 2.03 13.77 3.19
N LEU A 61 2.47 14.48 4.22
CA LEU A 61 1.73 15.63 4.75
C LEU A 61 1.95 16.87 3.87
N VAL A 62 0.85 17.52 3.45
CA VAL A 62 0.93 18.79 2.70
C VAL A 62 0.34 19.94 3.51
N GLY A 63 0.93 21.14 3.38
CA GLY A 63 0.41 22.35 4.06
C GLY A 63 -0.84 22.96 3.43
N SER A 64 -1.24 22.55 2.22
CA SER A 64 -2.33 23.15 1.46
C SER A 64 -3.76 22.78 1.91
N SER A 65 -3.92 22.01 2.99
CA SER A 65 -5.22 21.49 3.46
C SER A 65 -5.26 21.31 4.97
N GLU A 66 -6.43 20.99 5.55
CA GLU A 66 -6.51 20.70 6.99
C GLU A 66 -5.87 19.33 7.32
N PRO A 67 -5.07 19.24 8.40
CA PRO A 67 -4.34 18.02 8.75
C PRO A 67 -5.26 16.90 9.23
N GLU A 68 -6.43 17.22 9.80
CA GLU A 68 -7.39 16.21 10.24
C GLU A 68 -8.04 15.46 9.07
N THR A 69 -8.34 16.16 7.98
CA THR A 69 -8.88 15.52 6.78
C THR A 69 -7.82 14.66 6.08
N GLN A 70 -6.55 15.06 6.16
CA GLN A 70 -5.43 14.23 5.72
C GLN A 70 -5.30 12.96 6.56
N ALA A 71 -5.45 13.06 7.88
CA ALA A 71 -5.48 11.91 8.78
C ALA A 71 -6.65 10.96 8.47
N GLU A 72 -7.83 11.48 8.12
CA GLU A 72 -8.97 10.69 7.66
C GLU A 72 -8.67 9.96 6.35
N ASN A 73 -8.02 10.63 5.39
CA ASN A 73 -7.60 10.01 4.13
C ASN A 73 -6.63 8.85 4.40
N PHE A 74 -5.59 9.10 5.20
CA PHE A 74 -4.62 8.06 5.55
C PHE A 74 -5.27 6.88 6.26
N TYR A 75 -6.07 7.14 7.30
CA TYR A 75 -6.80 6.09 8.01
C TYR A 75 -7.67 5.26 7.07
N ASN A 76 -8.44 5.89 6.17
CA ASN A 76 -9.31 5.17 5.24
C ASN A 76 -8.54 4.27 4.27
N CYS A 77 -7.31 4.63 3.91
CA CYS A 77 -6.47 3.78 3.07
C CYS A 77 -6.01 2.51 3.80
N ILE A 78 -5.68 2.61 5.09
CA ILE A 78 -4.95 1.55 5.81
C ILE A 78 -5.74 0.81 6.89
N LYS A 79 -6.96 1.25 7.23
CA LYS A 79 -7.77 0.68 8.32
C LYS A 79 -8.05 -0.82 8.21
N ASP A 80 -8.16 -1.33 6.99
CA ASP A 80 -8.43 -2.74 6.70
C ASP A 80 -7.16 -3.51 6.28
N LYS A 81 -5.97 -2.92 6.52
CA LYS A 81 -4.67 -3.49 6.14
C LYS A 81 -3.92 -3.97 7.37
N GLU A 82 -3.17 -5.06 7.19
CA GLU A 82 -2.22 -5.52 8.19
C GLU A 82 -0.96 -4.65 8.15
N ASN A 83 -0.62 -4.05 9.29
CA ASN A 83 0.50 -3.12 9.46
C ASN A 83 1.57 -3.77 10.36
N ASP A 84 2.57 -4.42 9.76
CA ASP A 84 3.70 -5.01 10.51
C ASP A 84 4.60 -3.93 11.10
N LEU A 85 4.71 -2.81 10.40
CA LEU A 85 5.45 -1.63 10.80
C LEU A 85 4.46 -0.56 11.27
N LEU A 86 4.91 0.36 12.13
CA LEU A 86 4.11 1.52 12.52
C LEU A 86 3.68 2.30 11.27
N PRO A 87 2.42 2.74 11.15
CA PRO A 87 2.06 3.77 10.17
C PRO A 87 3.03 4.96 10.28
N CYS A 88 3.36 5.58 9.16
CA CYS A 88 4.33 6.66 9.12
C CYS A 88 3.68 7.97 8.67
N LEU A 89 3.96 9.05 9.41
CA LEU A 89 3.72 10.41 8.93
C LEU A 89 5.01 10.95 8.37
N ASP A 90 4.99 11.25 7.08
CA ASP A 90 6.09 11.83 6.34
C ASP A 90 6.01 13.37 6.47
N LEU A 91 6.99 13.92 7.19
CA LEU A 91 7.15 15.33 7.49
C LEU A 91 8.38 15.87 6.78
N GLU A 92 8.16 16.49 5.63
CA GLU A 92 9.18 17.14 4.84
C GLU A 92 8.66 18.38 4.12
N HIS A 93 9.57 19.13 3.47
CA HIS A 93 9.21 20.38 2.82
C HIS A 93 8.14 20.19 1.75
N SER A 94 6.98 20.82 1.96
CA SER A 94 5.85 20.77 1.05
C SER A 94 5.42 22.17 0.60
N LYS A 95 4.45 22.25 -0.32
CA LYS A 95 3.87 23.54 -0.73
C LYS A 95 2.92 24.05 0.35
N ASN A 96 2.96 25.36 0.58
CA ASN A 96 2.05 26.09 1.48
C ASN A 96 2.14 25.66 2.95
N GLU A 97 3.35 25.43 3.46
CA GLU A 97 3.54 25.06 4.87
C GLU A 97 3.00 26.15 5.82
N PRO A 98 2.27 25.75 6.87
CA PRO A 98 1.77 26.69 7.86
C PRO A 98 2.92 27.16 8.76
N ASN A 99 2.84 28.41 9.22
CA ASN A 99 3.84 28.99 10.12
C ASN A 99 3.95 28.23 11.46
N ASP A 100 2.88 27.55 11.88
CA ASP A 100 2.77 26.73 13.08
C ASP A 100 2.86 25.22 12.75
N PHE A 101 3.77 24.84 11.85
CA PHE A 101 3.92 23.47 11.34
C PHE A 101 3.88 22.38 12.41
N MET A 102 4.53 22.60 13.55
CA MET A 102 4.55 21.62 14.64
C MET A 102 3.15 21.37 15.24
N ASP A 103 2.37 22.41 15.48
CA ASP A 103 1.00 22.29 15.99
C ASP A 103 0.08 21.66 14.93
N TYR A 104 0.30 22.03 13.66
CA TYR A 104 -0.37 21.44 12.52
C TYR A 104 -0.12 19.92 12.41
N ALA A 105 1.13 19.46 12.52
CA ALA A 105 1.47 18.04 12.51
C ALA A 105 0.87 17.28 13.71
N LEU A 106 0.83 17.89 14.91
CA LEU A 106 0.19 17.28 16.07
C LEU A 106 -1.31 17.05 15.87
N ARG A 107 -2.01 17.99 15.22
CA ARG A 107 -3.44 17.82 14.88
C ARG A 107 -3.67 16.60 13.97
N PHE A 108 -2.78 16.36 13.00
CA PHE A 108 -2.82 15.12 12.20
C PHE A 108 -2.66 13.90 13.12
N ILE A 109 -1.62 13.87 13.94
CA ILE A 109 -1.27 12.72 14.78
C ILE A 109 -2.39 12.41 15.78
N GLU A 110 -2.95 13.42 16.43
CA GLU A 110 -4.06 13.30 17.37
C GLU A 110 -5.31 12.76 16.70
N LYS A 111 -5.67 13.31 15.52
CA LYS A 111 -6.81 12.83 14.75
C LYS A 111 -6.60 11.39 14.28
N PHE A 112 -5.43 11.06 13.76
CA PHE A 112 -5.11 9.71 13.29
C PHE A 112 -5.17 8.70 14.45
N LYS A 113 -4.60 9.02 15.61
CA LYS A 113 -4.68 8.18 16.81
C LYS A 113 -6.13 8.01 17.28
N ALA A 114 -6.95 9.06 17.24
CA ALA A 114 -8.37 8.99 17.61
C ALA A 114 -9.20 8.11 16.65
N LEU A 115 -8.88 8.10 15.36
CA LEU A 115 -9.56 7.27 14.35
C LEU A 115 -9.14 5.80 14.43
N SER A 116 -7.84 5.55 14.58
CA SER A 116 -7.24 4.24 14.35
C SER A 116 -6.88 3.47 15.61
N GLY A 117 -6.66 4.18 16.72
CA GLY A 117 -6.01 3.64 17.91
C GLY A 117 -4.51 3.34 17.73
N MET A 118 -3.95 3.49 16.52
CA MET A 118 -2.58 3.10 16.20
C MET A 118 -1.56 4.16 16.63
N GLU A 119 -0.40 3.71 17.10
CA GLU A 119 0.79 4.57 17.19
C GLU A 119 1.36 4.87 15.80
N ILE A 120 2.18 5.92 15.68
CA ILE A 120 2.80 6.35 14.42
C ILE A 120 4.31 6.49 14.58
N CYS A 121 5.07 6.30 13.50
CA CYS A 121 6.44 6.79 13.39
C CYS A 121 6.50 8.08 12.57
N ILE A 122 7.53 8.89 12.79
CA ILE A 122 7.75 10.14 12.08
C ILE A 122 8.91 9.95 11.11
N TYR A 123 8.68 10.23 9.83
CA TYR A 123 9.74 10.37 8.85
C TYR A 123 10.11 11.86 8.69
N ALA A 124 11.41 12.15 8.70
CA ALA A 124 11.94 13.50 8.44
C ALA A 124 13.45 13.48 8.18
N CYS A 125 13.95 14.49 7.47
CA CYS A 125 15.40 14.75 7.36
C CYS A 125 15.90 15.67 8.51
N PRO A 126 17.19 15.61 8.87
CA PRO A 126 17.74 16.42 9.97
C PRO A 126 17.47 17.91 9.88
N SER A 127 17.61 18.53 8.70
CA SER A 127 17.35 19.96 8.53
C SER A 127 15.90 20.32 8.84
N PHE A 128 14.96 19.51 8.33
CA PHE A 128 13.54 19.71 8.61
C PHE A 128 13.23 19.60 10.10
N ILE A 129 13.84 18.63 10.78
CA ILE A 129 13.71 18.46 12.24
C ILE A 129 14.19 19.74 12.93
N GLU A 130 15.40 20.23 12.62
CA GLU A 130 16.00 21.42 13.23
C GLU A 130 15.20 22.70 12.98
N GLU A 131 14.50 22.81 11.86
CA GLU A 131 13.71 23.99 11.51
C GLU A 131 12.31 23.96 12.11
N ASN A 132 11.60 22.83 11.98
CA ASN A 132 10.14 22.82 12.12
C ASN A 132 9.60 22.01 13.30
N LEU A 133 10.39 21.07 13.83
CA LEU A 133 9.90 20.13 14.85
C LEU A 133 10.40 20.46 16.25
N ASP A 134 9.73 19.94 17.29
CA ASP A 134 10.17 20.10 18.68
C ASP A 134 9.99 18.83 19.53
N LYS A 135 10.39 18.91 20.80
CA LYS A 135 10.43 17.78 21.73
C LYS A 135 9.09 17.10 21.97
N ARG A 136 7.94 17.68 21.58
CA ARG A 136 6.62 17.03 21.69
C ARG A 136 6.54 15.74 20.89
N LEU A 137 7.40 15.54 19.87
CA LEU A 137 7.48 14.31 19.09
C LEU A 137 8.45 13.25 19.63
N ASN A 138 9.23 13.53 20.67
CA ASN A 138 10.29 12.62 21.14
C ASN A 138 9.80 11.25 21.65
N LYS A 139 8.48 11.12 21.86
CA LYS A 139 7.80 9.88 22.25
C LYS A 139 7.50 8.94 21.07
N TYR A 140 7.57 9.44 19.84
CA TYR A 140 7.37 8.64 18.63
C TYR A 140 8.70 8.15 18.07
N SER A 141 8.68 7.02 17.36
CA SER A 141 9.84 6.51 16.65
C SER A 141 10.22 7.42 15.48
N LEU A 142 11.51 7.67 15.28
CA LEU A 142 12.04 8.44 14.14
C LEU A 142 12.53 7.51 13.02
N TRP A 143 12.07 7.73 11.81
CA TRP A 143 12.67 7.25 10.57
C TRP A 143 13.40 8.42 9.91
N CYS A 144 14.73 8.45 10.01
CA CYS A 144 15.51 9.60 9.57
C CYS A 144 16.04 9.44 8.15
N ALA A 145 15.74 10.41 7.27
CA ALA A 145 16.35 10.52 5.95
C ALA A 145 17.67 11.28 6.03
N HIS A 146 18.79 10.57 5.93
CA HIS A 146 20.12 11.17 6.02
C HIS A 146 21.09 10.40 5.11
N TYR A 147 21.28 10.92 3.90
CA TYR A 147 22.07 10.24 2.88
C TYR A 147 23.57 10.46 3.04
N GLY A 148 24.36 9.53 2.51
CA GLY A 148 25.82 9.66 2.46
C GLY A 148 26.53 9.54 3.81
N VAL A 149 25.83 9.07 4.85
CA VAL A 149 26.38 8.83 6.19
C VAL A 149 26.09 7.40 6.64
N ASP A 150 26.96 6.82 7.46
CA ASP A 150 26.80 5.46 7.99
C ASP A 150 25.64 5.35 9.01
N LYS A 151 25.34 6.46 9.69
CA LYS A 151 24.24 6.57 10.64
C LYS A 151 23.74 8.02 10.72
N PRO A 152 22.45 8.24 11.04
CA PRO A 152 21.94 9.57 11.34
C PRO A 152 22.74 10.25 12.45
N GLY A 153 23.00 11.54 12.25
CA GLY A 153 23.59 12.42 13.25
C GLY A 153 22.64 12.73 14.40
N PHE A 154 23.11 13.55 15.34
CA PHE A 154 22.28 14.06 16.43
C PHE A 154 21.18 15.00 15.89
N THR A 155 19.98 14.92 16.44
CA THR A 155 18.86 15.84 16.19
C THR A 155 18.34 16.43 17.51
N LYS A 156 17.80 17.66 17.51
CA LYS A 156 17.30 18.33 18.72
C LYS A 156 16.10 17.63 19.39
N VAL A 157 15.35 16.82 18.64
CA VAL A 157 14.13 16.14 19.11
C VAL A 157 14.45 14.73 19.65
N TRP A 158 15.16 13.91 18.86
CA TRP A 158 15.43 12.50 19.19
C TRP A 158 16.86 12.23 19.67
N GLY A 159 17.72 13.24 19.71
CA GLY A 159 19.13 13.07 19.98
C GLY A 159 19.76 12.15 18.93
N SER A 160 20.42 11.09 19.36
CA SER A 160 20.99 10.06 18.47
C SER A 160 20.09 8.83 18.30
N SER A 161 18.85 8.88 18.80
CA SER A 161 17.91 7.76 18.67
C SER A 161 17.19 7.82 17.33
N TYR A 162 17.03 6.67 16.69
CA TYR A 162 16.23 6.49 15.48
C TYR A 162 15.82 5.02 15.36
N ALA A 163 14.61 4.79 14.85
CA ALA A 163 14.08 3.47 14.52
C ALA A 163 14.38 3.07 13.07
N GLY A 164 14.50 4.06 12.18
CA GLY A 164 14.80 3.88 10.77
C GLY A 164 15.84 4.87 10.26
N HIS A 165 16.61 4.45 9.27
CA HIS A 165 17.55 5.29 8.54
C HIS A 165 17.39 5.04 7.05
N GLN A 166 16.84 6.03 6.32
CA GLN A 166 16.91 6.07 4.87
C GLN A 166 18.26 6.65 4.49
N TYR A 167 19.12 5.82 3.91
CA TYR A 167 20.54 6.14 3.73
C TYR A 167 20.90 6.46 2.27
N THR A 168 20.02 6.17 1.32
CA THR A 168 20.15 6.59 -0.07
C THR A 168 18.81 6.50 -0.78
N GLU A 169 18.58 7.41 -1.72
CA GLU A 169 17.48 7.37 -2.69
C GLU A 169 17.90 6.72 -4.02
N GLU A 170 19.16 6.35 -4.16
CA GLU A 170 19.75 5.87 -5.42
C GLU A 170 19.97 4.34 -5.43
N GLY A 171 19.26 3.63 -4.55
CA GLY A 171 19.34 2.18 -4.44
C GLY A 171 19.01 1.47 -5.74
N ARG A 172 19.65 0.31 -5.96
CA ARG A 172 19.34 -0.62 -7.06
C ARG A 172 18.96 -1.96 -6.48
N VAL A 173 17.69 -2.32 -6.60
CA VAL A 173 17.13 -3.59 -6.12
C VAL A 173 16.57 -4.37 -7.31
N PRO A 174 17.02 -5.61 -7.55
CA PRO A 174 16.42 -6.47 -8.56
C PRO A 174 14.91 -6.58 -8.40
N GLY A 175 14.19 -6.37 -9.50
CA GLY A 175 12.72 -6.34 -9.52
C GLY A 175 12.10 -4.96 -9.46
N ILE A 176 12.89 -3.90 -9.24
CA ILE A 176 12.45 -2.50 -9.31
C ILE A 176 13.21 -1.81 -10.45
N VAL A 177 12.48 -1.16 -11.34
CA VAL A 177 13.09 -0.37 -12.43
C VAL A 177 13.45 1.00 -11.88
N GLY A 178 14.69 1.44 -12.15
CA GLY A 178 15.14 2.76 -11.69
C GLY A 178 15.76 2.72 -10.31
N ASN A 179 15.72 3.86 -9.65
CA ASN A 179 16.19 4.03 -8.28
C ASN A 179 15.11 3.58 -7.29
N VAL A 180 15.52 3.19 -6.09
CA VAL A 180 14.62 2.94 -4.96
C VAL A 180 15.26 3.39 -3.67
N ASP A 181 14.45 3.92 -2.77
CA ASP A 181 14.85 4.36 -1.46
C ASP A 181 15.23 3.18 -0.58
N MET A 182 16.40 3.28 0.07
CA MET A 182 16.99 2.20 0.84
C MET A 182 17.07 2.55 2.31
N ASN A 183 16.65 1.59 3.13
CA ASN A 183 16.46 1.77 4.55
C ASN A 183 17.12 0.69 5.40
N ASN A 184 17.52 1.06 6.61
CA ASN A 184 17.79 0.14 7.70
C ASN A 184 16.87 0.45 8.88
N PHE A 185 16.16 -0.56 9.37
CA PHE A 185 15.25 -0.44 10.51
C PHE A 185 15.67 -1.32 11.68
N ASN A 186 15.38 -0.87 12.90
CA ASN A 186 15.45 -1.68 14.12
C ASN A 186 14.03 -2.04 14.63
N GLU A 187 13.96 -2.76 15.75
CA GLU A 187 12.71 -3.28 16.33
C GLU A 187 11.73 -2.20 16.82
N GLU A 188 12.15 -0.94 16.95
CA GLU A 188 11.27 0.17 17.34
C GLU A 188 10.33 0.62 16.21
N ILE A 189 10.58 0.18 14.97
CA ILE A 189 9.66 0.43 13.84
C ILE A 189 8.49 -0.55 13.81
N LEU A 190 8.60 -1.68 14.51
CA LEU A 190 7.59 -2.73 14.45
C LEU A 190 6.34 -2.33 15.22
N ASN A 191 5.19 -2.66 14.65
CA ASN A 191 3.92 -2.54 15.34
C ASN A 191 3.78 -3.68 16.35
N LYS A 192 4.11 -3.40 17.62
CA LYS A 192 4.13 -4.39 18.71
C LYS A 192 2.77 -4.67 19.33
N GLU A 193 1.74 -3.90 18.99
CA GLU A 193 0.36 -4.17 19.43
C GLU A 193 -0.26 -5.36 18.71
N ILE A 194 0.47 -5.97 17.76
CA ILE A 194 0.20 -7.32 17.27
C ILE A 194 0.64 -8.36 18.33
N LYS A 195 -0.04 -8.37 19.48
CA LYS A 195 -0.11 -9.54 20.37
C LYS A 195 -1.50 -10.16 20.24
N SER A 196 -1.52 -11.36 19.65
CA SER A 196 -2.61 -12.34 19.74
C SER A 196 -4.02 -11.80 19.54
N VAL A 197 -4.41 -11.61 18.28
CA VAL A 197 -5.78 -11.92 17.87
C VAL A 197 -5.71 -13.25 17.12
N GLU A 198 -5.76 -14.36 17.86
CA GLU A 198 -6.34 -15.56 17.28
C GLU A 198 -7.84 -15.28 17.09
N ALA A 199 -8.24 -15.29 15.82
CA ALA A 199 -9.59 -15.17 15.25
C ALA A 199 -10.17 -13.74 15.02
N ALA A 200 -10.48 -13.52 13.74
CA ALA A 200 -11.23 -12.43 13.09
C ALA A 200 -10.46 -11.09 12.92
N VAL A 201 -9.92 -10.73 11.76
CA VAL A 201 -10.32 -10.96 10.36
C VAL A 201 -9.04 -11.10 9.54
N ALA A 202 -8.86 -12.23 8.83
CA ALA A 202 -7.81 -12.35 7.82
C ALA A 202 -7.95 -11.16 6.84
N PRO A 203 -6.86 -10.53 6.34
CA PRO A 203 -6.99 -9.50 5.31
C PRO A 203 -7.89 -10.09 4.24
N THR A 204 -9.05 -9.47 3.97
CA THR A 204 -10.12 -10.13 3.20
C THR A 204 -9.49 -10.64 1.93
N ASN A 205 -9.37 -11.96 1.84
CA ASN A 205 -8.71 -12.57 0.73
C ASN A 205 -9.62 -12.27 -0.46
N ILE A 206 -9.24 -11.30 -1.30
CA ILE A 206 -10.11 -10.75 -2.34
C ILE A 206 -10.56 -11.84 -3.31
N TYR A 207 -9.82 -12.95 -3.40
CA TYR A 207 -10.18 -14.07 -4.24
C TYR A 207 -11.21 -15.01 -3.60
N VAL A 208 -11.41 -14.99 -2.27
CA VAL A 208 -12.46 -15.78 -1.60
C VAL A 208 -13.85 -15.35 -2.08
N PRO A 209 -14.25 -14.05 -2.05
CA PRO A 209 -15.52 -13.62 -2.62
C PRO A 209 -15.69 -14.00 -4.11
N LEU A 210 -14.61 -13.94 -4.90
CA LEU A 210 -14.64 -14.35 -6.29
C LEU A 210 -14.87 -15.86 -6.43
N GLN A 211 -14.10 -16.70 -5.73
CA GLN A 211 -14.23 -18.16 -5.77
C GLN A 211 -15.62 -18.61 -5.27
N GLU A 212 -16.15 -17.98 -4.21
CA GLU A 212 -17.49 -18.23 -3.71
C GLU A 212 -18.56 -17.86 -4.74
N GLU A 213 -18.44 -16.69 -5.36
CA GLU A 213 -19.39 -16.23 -6.37
C GLU A 213 -19.33 -17.08 -7.64
N LEU A 214 -18.13 -17.50 -8.07
CA LEU A 214 -17.94 -18.43 -9.18
C LEU A 214 -18.67 -19.76 -8.90
N ASN A 215 -18.45 -20.36 -7.72
CA ASN A 215 -19.14 -21.59 -7.32
C ASN A 215 -20.66 -21.41 -7.28
N ARG A 216 -21.12 -20.30 -6.68
CA ARG A 216 -22.54 -19.94 -6.53
C ARG A 216 -23.24 -19.79 -7.87
N GLN A 217 -22.59 -19.20 -8.87
CA GLN A 217 -23.14 -19.06 -10.23
C GLN A 217 -22.98 -20.33 -11.09
N GLY A 218 -22.43 -21.41 -10.55
CA GLY A 218 -22.30 -22.68 -11.27
C GLY A 218 -21.03 -22.78 -12.11
N PHE A 219 -20.09 -21.84 -12.02
CA PHE A 219 -18.79 -21.97 -12.67
C PHE A 219 -17.96 -23.04 -11.97
N ARG A 220 -17.20 -23.81 -12.75
CA ARG A 220 -16.44 -24.97 -12.30
C ARG A 220 -15.04 -24.94 -12.87
N ASP A 221 -14.11 -25.62 -12.20
CA ASP A 221 -12.76 -25.77 -12.72
C ASP A 221 -12.75 -26.56 -14.04
N LYS A 222 -11.58 -26.63 -14.69
CA LYS A 222 -11.36 -27.40 -15.93
C LYS A 222 -11.69 -28.91 -15.81
N ASN A 223 -11.84 -29.45 -14.60
CA ASN A 223 -12.19 -30.84 -14.34
C ASN A 223 -13.69 -31.02 -14.05
N GLY A 224 -14.47 -29.94 -14.00
CA GLY A 224 -15.89 -29.96 -13.66
C GLY A 224 -16.19 -29.90 -12.16
N ASN A 225 -15.19 -29.65 -11.32
CA ASN A 225 -15.34 -29.59 -9.87
C ASN A 225 -15.62 -28.16 -9.39
N GLU A 226 -16.23 -28.05 -8.21
CA GLU A 226 -16.29 -26.77 -7.48
C GLU A 226 -14.89 -26.31 -7.09
N LEU A 227 -14.69 -25.00 -7.12
CA LEU A 227 -13.45 -24.39 -6.65
C LEU A 227 -13.30 -24.61 -5.14
N VAL A 228 -12.08 -24.91 -4.72
CA VAL A 228 -11.71 -24.79 -3.31
C VAL A 228 -11.72 -23.31 -2.95
N ILE A 229 -12.43 -22.95 -1.89
CA ILE A 229 -12.46 -21.59 -1.35
C ILE A 229 -11.28 -21.42 -0.40
N ASP A 230 -10.10 -21.24 -0.98
CA ASP A 230 -8.82 -21.06 -0.27
C ASP A 230 -8.25 -19.65 -0.42
N GLY A 231 -8.82 -18.87 -1.34
CA GLY A 231 -8.35 -17.55 -1.72
C GLY A 231 -6.94 -17.54 -2.33
N ALA A 232 -6.45 -18.68 -2.79
CA ALA A 232 -5.24 -18.78 -3.57
C ALA A 232 -5.64 -18.98 -5.04
N PRO A 233 -5.67 -17.91 -5.87
CA PRO A 233 -6.01 -18.08 -7.26
C PRO A 233 -4.92 -18.91 -7.94
N GLY A 234 -5.34 -19.80 -8.82
CA GLY A 234 -4.44 -20.62 -9.63
C GLY A 234 -5.12 -21.02 -10.94
N GLU A 235 -4.52 -21.94 -11.68
CA GLU A 235 -5.07 -22.40 -12.96
C GLU A 235 -6.50 -22.97 -12.84
N LEU A 236 -6.90 -23.50 -11.68
CA LEU A 236 -8.27 -23.97 -11.44
C LEU A 236 -9.24 -22.79 -11.31
N THR A 237 -8.94 -21.79 -10.49
CA THR A 237 -9.75 -20.55 -10.39
C THR A 237 -9.85 -19.86 -11.74
N LEU A 238 -8.71 -19.69 -12.44
CA LEU A 238 -8.69 -19.06 -13.75
C LEU A 238 -9.55 -19.81 -14.77
N SER A 239 -9.58 -21.14 -14.72
CA SER A 239 -10.41 -21.93 -15.64
C SER A 239 -11.91 -21.78 -15.40
N ALA A 240 -12.31 -21.41 -14.18
CA ALA A 240 -13.70 -21.15 -13.83
C ALA A 240 -14.15 -19.72 -14.17
N CYS A 241 -13.22 -18.78 -14.36
CA CYS A 241 -13.56 -17.38 -14.67
C CYS A 241 -14.30 -17.25 -16.02
N PRO A 242 -15.52 -16.68 -16.06
CA PRO A 242 -16.29 -16.51 -17.28
C PRO A 242 -15.77 -15.38 -18.16
N ILE A 243 -16.15 -15.36 -19.44
CA ILE A 243 -15.97 -14.15 -20.25
C ILE A 243 -16.93 -13.07 -19.74
N VAL A 244 -16.40 -11.93 -19.31
CA VAL A 244 -17.20 -10.77 -18.88
C VAL A 244 -16.96 -9.61 -19.84
N LYS A 245 -18.03 -8.95 -20.27
CA LYS A 245 -18.00 -7.85 -21.25
C LYS A 245 -19.21 -6.94 -21.04
N LYS A 246 -19.29 -5.86 -21.83
CA LYS A 246 -20.40 -4.91 -21.83
C LYS A 246 -21.77 -5.58 -21.77
N CYS A 247 -22.67 -5.00 -20.97
CA CYS A 247 -23.98 -5.51 -20.59
C CYS A 247 -23.99 -6.64 -19.54
N ALA A 248 -22.84 -7.18 -19.13
CA ALA A 248 -22.77 -8.08 -17.97
C ALA A 248 -23.19 -7.34 -16.69
N ARG A 249 -23.80 -8.09 -15.75
CA ARG A 249 -24.22 -7.57 -14.46
C ARG A 249 -23.99 -8.57 -13.34
N GLY A 250 -23.80 -8.08 -12.12
CA GLY A 250 -23.75 -8.86 -10.89
C GLY A 250 -22.39 -8.88 -10.21
N ASN A 251 -22.24 -9.75 -9.22
CA ASN A 251 -21.12 -9.70 -8.28
C ASN A 251 -19.75 -9.96 -8.91
N ILE A 252 -19.67 -10.78 -9.98
CA ILE A 252 -18.40 -10.98 -10.71
C ILE A 252 -17.98 -9.67 -11.42
N THR A 253 -18.95 -8.94 -11.99
CA THR A 253 -18.67 -7.63 -12.60
C THR A 253 -18.24 -6.62 -11.53
N LYS A 254 -18.91 -6.64 -10.38
CA LYS A 254 -18.57 -5.80 -9.23
C LYS A 254 -17.13 -6.06 -8.76
N TRP A 255 -16.74 -7.33 -8.64
CA TRP A 255 -15.39 -7.72 -8.27
C TRP A 255 -14.34 -7.21 -9.28
N ILE A 256 -14.62 -7.32 -10.59
CA ILE A 256 -13.75 -6.77 -11.63
C ILE A 256 -13.59 -5.25 -11.46
N GLN A 257 -14.69 -4.52 -11.22
CA GLN A 257 -14.66 -3.07 -11.02
C GLN A 257 -13.83 -2.67 -9.79
N GLU A 258 -13.94 -3.42 -8.69
CA GLU A 258 -13.13 -3.25 -7.49
C GLU A 258 -11.63 -3.45 -7.81
N GLU A 259 -11.29 -4.50 -8.56
CA GLU A 259 -9.90 -4.78 -8.96
C GLU A 259 -9.34 -3.75 -9.97
N LEU A 260 -10.22 -3.15 -10.78
CA LEU A 260 -9.86 -2.06 -11.70
C LEU A 260 -9.77 -0.69 -11.00
N GLY A 261 -10.16 -0.59 -9.72
CA GLY A 261 -10.13 0.65 -8.96
C GLY A 261 -11.17 1.69 -9.42
N ILE A 262 -12.31 1.25 -9.94
CA ILE A 262 -13.42 2.10 -10.38
C ILE A 262 -14.67 1.90 -9.52
N ILE A 263 -15.72 2.71 -9.74
CA ILE A 263 -16.99 2.56 -9.04
C ILE A 263 -17.58 1.16 -9.32
N SER A 264 -17.85 0.43 -8.24
CA SER A 264 -18.28 -0.97 -8.29
C SER A 264 -19.81 -1.10 -8.19
N ASP A 265 -20.53 -0.71 -9.24
CA ASP A 265 -22.00 -0.80 -9.31
C ASP A 265 -22.51 -2.16 -9.78
N GLY A 266 -21.61 -3.05 -10.20
CA GLY A 266 -21.91 -4.36 -10.74
C GLY A 266 -22.49 -4.33 -12.15
N ILE A 267 -22.38 -3.21 -12.88
CA ILE A 267 -22.87 -3.05 -14.25
C ILE A 267 -21.69 -2.80 -15.18
N PHE A 268 -21.49 -3.69 -16.16
CA PHE A 268 -20.46 -3.51 -17.17
C PHE A 268 -20.96 -2.54 -18.24
N GLY A 269 -20.89 -1.24 -17.92
CA GLY A 269 -21.19 -0.12 -18.81
C GLY A 269 -19.96 0.45 -19.52
N ASP A 270 -20.10 1.65 -20.08
CA ASP A 270 -19.03 2.35 -20.82
C ASP A 270 -17.80 2.58 -19.93
N ASP A 271 -17.99 3.03 -18.69
CA ASP A 271 -16.88 3.29 -17.74
C ASP A 271 -16.08 2.01 -17.41
N THR A 272 -16.78 0.86 -17.33
CA THR A 272 -16.11 -0.42 -17.06
C THR A 272 -15.36 -0.94 -18.28
N GLU A 273 -15.92 -0.75 -19.48
CA GLU A 273 -15.26 -1.09 -20.74
C GLU A 273 -13.98 -0.27 -20.92
N GLU A 274 -14.05 1.05 -20.71
CA GLU A 274 -12.88 1.93 -20.78
C GLU A 274 -11.82 1.53 -19.75
N ALA A 275 -12.22 1.19 -18.51
CA ALA A 275 -11.30 0.71 -17.48
C ALA A 275 -10.63 -0.63 -17.85
N VAL A 276 -11.37 -1.57 -18.47
CA VAL A 276 -10.81 -2.83 -18.96
C VAL A 276 -9.84 -2.57 -20.11
N GLU A 277 -10.17 -1.71 -21.07
CA GLU A 277 -9.27 -1.35 -22.17
C GLU A 277 -7.99 -0.69 -21.65
N LYS A 278 -8.11 0.24 -20.69
CA LYS A 278 -6.96 0.85 -20.01
C LYS A 278 -6.12 -0.20 -19.31
N PHE A 279 -6.74 -1.10 -18.55
CA PHE A 279 -6.04 -2.21 -17.90
C PHE A 279 -5.31 -3.10 -18.90
N GLN A 280 -5.98 -3.54 -19.97
CA GLN A 280 -5.36 -4.34 -21.04
C GLN A 280 -4.16 -3.63 -21.65
N ARG A 281 -4.28 -2.34 -21.95
CA ARG A 281 -3.19 -1.52 -22.51
C ARG A 281 -2.00 -1.46 -21.55
N THR A 282 -2.24 -1.23 -20.26
CA THR A 282 -1.18 -1.19 -19.24
C THR A 282 -0.52 -2.55 -18.99
N ARG A 283 -1.23 -3.65 -19.28
CA ARG A 283 -0.74 -5.02 -19.14
C ARG A 283 -0.17 -5.61 -20.44
N GLY A 284 -0.12 -4.85 -21.53
CA GLY A 284 0.37 -5.32 -22.83
C GLY A 284 -0.50 -6.43 -23.44
N LEU A 285 -1.79 -6.46 -23.09
CA LEU A 285 -2.76 -7.42 -23.62
C LEU A 285 -3.41 -6.88 -24.90
N LEU A 286 -4.13 -7.77 -25.61
CA LEU A 286 -5.06 -7.34 -26.64
C LEU A 286 -6.09 -6.40 -25.99
N VAL A 287 -6.21 -5.18 -26.54
CA VAL A 287 -7.17 -4.18 -26.08
C VAL A 287 -8.48 -4.39 -26.83
N ASP A 288 -9.39 -5.13 -26.22
CA ASP A 288 -10.70 -5.48 -26.79
C ASP A 288 -11.88 -5.17 -25.85
N GLY A 289 -11.63 -4.59 -24.68
CA GLY A 289 -12.66 -4.23 -23.70
C GLY A 289 -13.33 -5.45 -23.05
N ILE A 290 -12.80 -6.66 -23.28
CA ILE A 290 -13.37 -7.93 -22.82
C ILE A 290 -12.47 -8.54 -21.74
N VAL A 291 -13.08 -8.92 -20.63
CA VAL A 291 -12.42 -9.72 -19.59
C VAL A 291 -12.44 -11.18 -20.01
N GLY A 292 -11.55 -11.51 -20.95
CA GLY A 292 -11.25 -12.88 -21.39
C GLY A 292 -10.15 -13.53 -20.56
N LYS A 293 -9.73 -14.74 -20.94
CA LYS A 293 -8.78 -15.56 -20.16
C LYS A 293 -7.46 -14.85 -19.83
N ASN A 294 -6.92 -14.05 -20.74
CA ASN A 294 -5.67 -13.32 -20.51
C ASN A 294 -5.88 -12.12 -19.58
N THR A 295 -7.00 -11.41 -19.72
CA THR A 295 -7.40 -10.34 -18.81
C THR A 295 -7.62 -10.89 -17.40
N TRP A 296 -8.32 -12.02 -17.26
CA TRP A 296 -8.48 -12.71 -15.97
C TRP A 296 -7.17 -13.15 -15.37
N ARG A 297 -6.27 -13.76 -16.15
CA ARG A 297 -4.94 -14.14 -15.67
C ARG A 297 -4.21 -12.94 -15.08
N ALA A 298 -4.26 -11.79 -15.76
CA ALA A 298 -3.66 -10.55 -15.27
C ALA A 298 -4.36 -9.98 -14.02
N LEU A 299 -5.69 -10.06 -13.91
CA LEU A 299 -6.46 -9.65 -12.72
C LEU A 299 -6.18 -10.55 -11.51
N LEU A 300 -5.96 -11.85 -11.75
CA LEU A 300 -5.61 -12.84 -10.72
C LEU A 300 -4.12 -12.85 -10.35
N ASN A 301 -3.30 -12.02 -11.01
CA ASN A 301 -1.85 -11.97 -10.84
C ASN A 301 -1.16 -13.34 -11.04
N LEU A 302 -1.59 -14.06 -12.10
CA LEU A 302 -1.09 -15.38 -12.51
C LEU A 302 -0.17 -15.33 -13.73
#